data_AF-A0A1Z8LUX2-F1
#
_entry.id   AF-A0A1Z8LUX2-F1
#
_cell.length_a   1.000
_cell.length_b   1.000
_cell.length_c   1.000
_cell.angle_alpha   90.00
_cell.angle_beta   90.00
_cell.angle_gamma   90.00
#
_symmetry.space_group_name_H-M   'P 1'
#
loop_
_entity.id
_entity.type
_entity.pdbx_description
1 polymer ?
#
loop_
_entity_poly.entity_id
_entity_poly.type
_entity_poly.pdbx_seq_one_letter_code
_entity_poly.pdbx_strand_id
1 'polypeptide(L)' 'MLLNSPKTFCMNIENIVKEKKISHMDAVLWYCEKEGLELEGISPLISKALKEKIEADARELNFLPRQAKLPI' A
#
# COMPACT_ATOMS: atom_id res chain seq x y z
N MET A 1 -10.20 19.89 4.16
CA MET A 1 -9.05 19.35 4.92
C MET A 1 -9.35 17.90 5.22
N LEU A 2 -8.82 16.94 4.46
CA LEU A 2 -9.14 15.54 4.71
C LEU A 2 -8.33 15.03 5.90
N LEU A 3 -9.03 14.78 7.01
CA LEU A 3 -8.58 13.93 8.11
C LEU A 3 -8.44 12.49 7.60
N ASN A 4 -7.36 12.21 6.86
CA ASN A 4 -7.04 10.87 6.41
C ASN A 4 -6.52 10.07 7.59
N SER A 5 -7.45 9.47 8.35
CA SER A 5 -7.07 8.47 9.34
C SER A 5 -6.36 7.30 8.63
N PRO A 6 -5.39 6.62 9.26
CA PRO A 6 -4.69 5.48 8.67
C PRO A 6 -5.64 4.38 8.15
N LYS A 7 -6.80 4.23 8.80
CA LYS A 7 -7.88 3.33 8.37
C LYS A 7 -8.49 3.73 7.03
N THR A 8 -8.85 5.01 6.88
CA THR A 8 -9.43 5.55 5.63
C THR A 8 -8.41 5.48 4.50
N PHE A 9 -7.15 5.82 4.79
CA PHE A 9 -6.06 5.71 3.83
C PHE A 9 -5.93 4.27 3.31
N CYS A 10 -5.84 3.28 4.22
CA CYS A 10 -5.77 1.87 3.83
C CYS A 10 -6.95 1.46 2.94
N MET A 11 -8.18 1.86 3.28
CA MET A 11 -9.37 1.50 2.52
C MET A 11 -9.37 2.13 1.11
N ASN A 12 -8.91 3.38 0.98
CA ASN A 12 -8.75 4.04 -0.31
C ASN A 12 -7.74 3.30 -1.19
N ILE A 13 -6.58 2.93 -0.62
CA ILE A 13 -5.56 2.16 -1.36
C ILE A 13 -6.13 0.82 -1.83
N GLU A 14 -6.86 0.09 -0.98
CA GLU A 14 -7.47 -1.19 -1.39
C GLU A 14 -8.51 -1.05 -2.50
N ASN A 15 -9.27 0.04 -2.50
CA ASN A 15 -10.21 0.32 -3.59
C ASN A 15 -9.45 0.59 -4.89
N ILE A 16 -8.41 1.42 -4.86
CA ILE A 16 -7.57 1.73 -6.02
C ILE A 16 -6.92 0.46 -6.59
N VAL A 17 -6.38 -0.42 -5.73
CA VAL A 17 -5.83 -1.72 -6.12
C VAL A 17 -6.88 -2.56 -6.86
N LYS A 18 -8.11 -2.66 -6.34
CA LYS A 18 -9.18 -3.45 -6.95
C LYS A 18 -9.66 -2.85 -8.27
N GLU A 19 -9.85 -1.54 -8.32
CA GLU A 19 -10.37 -0.83 -9.49
C GLU A 19 -9.37 -0.81 -10.65
N LYS A 20 -8.09 -0.56 -10.34
CA LYS A 20 -7.03 -0.44 -11.35
C LYS A 20 -6.26 -1.72 -11.59
N LYS A 21 -6.39 -2.72 -10.71
CA LYS A 21 -5.61 -3.98 -10.74
C LYS A 21 -4.11 -3.73 -10.76
N ILE A 22 -3.65 -2.84 -9.88
CA ILE A 22 -2.25 -2.47 -9.68
C ILE A 22 -1.77 -2.90 -8.29
N SER A 23 -0.45 -2.92 -8.08
CA SER A 23 0.12 -3.28 -6.76
C SER A 23 -0.25 -2.26 -5.68
N HIS A 24 -0.16 -2.65 -4.41
CA HIS A 24 -0.38 -1.70 -3.31
C HIS A 24 0.61 -0.52 -3.36
N MET A 25 1.84 -0.73 -3.84
CA MET A 25 2.80 0.37 -4.01
C MET A 25 2.38 1.34 -5.12
N ASP A 26 1.97 0.83 -6.28
CA ASP A 26 1.49 1.66 -7.38
C ASP A 26 0.23 2.43 -6.97
N ALA A 27 -0.68 1.80 -6.23
CA ALA A 27 -1.87 2.46 -5.72
C ALA A 27 -1.54 3.60 -4.74
N VAL A 28 -0.51 3.43 -3.90
CA VAL A 28 -0.01 4.49 -3.02
C VAL A 28 0.57 5.65 -3.81
N LEU A 29 1.41 5.38 -4.81
CA LEU A 29 1.97 6.41 -5.69
C LEU A 29 0.87 7.15 -6.46
N TRP A 30 -0.13 6.42 -6.97
CA TRP A 30 -1.27 7.00 -7.66
C TRP A 30 -2.07 7.92 -6.73
N TYR A 31 -2.33 7.49 -5.49
CA TYR A 31 -3.01 8.33 -4.51
C TYR A 31 -2.22 9.61 -4.21
N CYS A 32 -0.90 9.49 -4.03
CA CYS A 32 0.00 10.63 -3.86
C CYS A 32 -0.07 11.61 -5.05
N GLU A 33 0.00 11.12 -6.28
CA GLU A 33 -0.09 11.95 -7.48
C GLU A 33 -1.45 12.67 -7.60
N LYS A 34 -2.55 12.00 -7.24
CA LYS A 34 -3.91 12.56 -7.35
C LYS A 34 -4.22 13.60 -6.29
N GLU A 35 -3.74 13.41 -5.07
CA GLU A 35 -3.95 14.35 -3.97
C GLU A 35 -2.84 15.42 -3.89
N GLY A 36 -1.79 15.30 -4.71
CA GLY A 36 -0.61 16.17 -4.64
C GLY A 36 0.18 16.01 -3.34
N LEU A 37 0.21 14.78 -2.80
CA LEU A 37 0.88 14.44 -1.54
C LEU A 37 2.24 13.80 -1.81
N GLU A 38 3.23 14.19 -1.01
CA GLU A 38 4.54 13.53 -1.02
C GLU A 38 4.55 12.27 -0.15
N LEU A 39 5.43 11.33 -0.49
CA LEU A 39 5.61 10.07 0.24
C LEU A 39 5.93 10.27 1.73
N GLU A 40 6.63 11.35 2.05
CA GLU A 40 6.98 11.70 3.44
C GLU A 40 5.73 12.00 4.27
N GLY A 41 4.73 12.68 3.68
CA GLY A 41 3.48 13.04 4.35
C GLY A 41 2.52 11.87 4.57
N ILE A 42 2.60 10.83 3.75
CA ILE A 42 1.76 9.62 3.88
C ILE A 42 2.40 8.50 4.70
N SER A 43 3.71 8.54 4.92
CA SER A 43 4.44 7.54 5.72
C SER A 43 3.79 7.24 7.09
N PRO A 44 3.28 8.22 7.87
CA PRO A 44 2.55 7.94 9.11
C PRO A 44 1.16 7.30 8.91
N LEU A 45 0.59 7.38 7.70
CA LEU A 45 -0.71 6.79 7.35
C LEU A 45 -0.59 5.33 6.93
N ILE A 46 0.61 4.89 6.52
CA ILE A 46 0.88 3.50 6.14
C ILE A 46 0.90 2.62 7.41
N SER A 47 -0.27 2.07 7.73
CA SER A 47 -0.46 1.12 8.83
C SER A 47 0.37 -0.15 8.63
N LYS A 48 0.70 -0.86 9.73
CA LYS A 48 1.41 -2.15 9.67
C LYS A 48 0.76 -3.13 8.68
N ALA A 49 -0.57 -3.27 8.72
CA ALA A 49 -1.31 -4.13 7.82
C ALA A 49 -1.12 -3.77 6.33
N LEU A 50 -1.02 -2.47 5.99
CA LEU A 50 -0.78 -2.04 4.61
C LEU A 50 0.66 -2.32 4.18
N LYS A 51 1.64 -2.16 5.09
CA LYS A 51 3.04 -2.55 4.83
C LYS A 51 3.15 -4.03 4.52
N GLU A 52 2.49 -4.89 5.30
CA GLU A 52 2.48 -6.34 5.06
C GLU A 52 1.90 -6.69 3.68
N LYS A 53 0.87 -5.98 3.23
CA LYS A 53 0.30 -6.14 1.87
C LYS A 53 1.26 -5.69 0.77
N ILE A 54 1.92 -4.55 0.96
CA ILE A 54 2.96 -4.05 0.04
C ILE A 54 4.12 -5.05 -0.07
N GLU A 55 4.57 -5.60 1.06
CA GLU A 55 5.63 -6.61 1.07
C GLU A 55 5.19 -7.91 0.39
N ALA A 56 3.93 -8.32 0.56
CA ALA A 56 3.39 -9.48 -0.12
C ALA A 56 3.41 -9.29 -1.65
N ASP A 57 2.91 -8.15 -2.15
CA ASP A 57 2.99 -7.78 -3.57
C ASP A 57 4.44 -7.82 -4.06
N ALA A 58 5.36 -7.20 -3.32
CA ALA A 58 6.77 -7.16 -3.71
C ALA A 58 7.39 -8.56 -3.79
N ARG A 59 6.96 -9.50 -2.95
CA ARG A 59 7.41 -10.91 -3.01
C ARG A 59 6.76 -11.66 -4.19
N GLU A 60 5.49 -11.41 -4.47
CA GLU A 60 4.79 -12.00 -5.61
C GLU A 60 5.40 -11.55 -6.94
N LEU A 61 5.80 -10.28 -7.00
CA LEU A 61 6.50 -9.66 -8.13
C LEU A 61 8.02 -10.00 -8.15
N ASN A 62 8.51 -10.82 -7.22
CA ASN A 62 9.92 -11.23 -7.08
C ASN A 62 10.91 -10.06 -6.84
N PHE A 63 10.46 -8.93 -6.31
CA PHE A 63 11.31 -7.83 -5.84
C PHE A 63 11.96 -8.11 -4.48
N LEU A 64 11.38 -9.01 -3.68
CA LEU A 64 11.91 -9.43 -2.38
C LEU A 64 12.12 -10.94 -2.33
N PRO A 65 13.12 -11.43 -1.56
CA PRO A 65 13.32 -12.85 -1.37
C PRO A 65 12.07 -13.47 -0.74
N ARG A 66 11.68 -14.64 -1.27
CA ARG A 66 10.54 -15.38 -0.73
C ARG A 66 10.89 -15.85 0.68
N GLN A 67 10.16 -15.35 1.68
CA GLN A 67 10.29 -15.84 3.04
C GLN A 67 9.81 -17.30 3.06
N ALA A 68 10.62 -18.20 3.63
CA ALA A 68 10.19 -19.57 3.86
C ALA A 68 8.93 -19.52 4.74
N LYS A 69 7.78 -19.89 4.17
CA LYS A 69 6.57 -20.08 4.97
C LYS A 69 6.82 -21.34 5.80
N LEU A 70 6.75 -21.21 7.13
CA LEU A 70 6.71 -22.39 8.00
C LEU A 70 5.57 -23.27 7.49
N PRO A 71 5.81 -24.56 7.19
CA PRO A 71 4.71 -25.48 6.98
C PRO A 71 3.92 -25.51 8.28
N ILE A 72 2.64 -25.13 8.18
CA ILE A 72 1.65 -25.37 9.25
C ILE A 72 1.42 -26.86 9.43
#